data_AF-A0A3A6MSS0-F1
#
_entry.id   AF-A0A3A6MSS0-F1
#
_cell.length_a   1.000
_cell.length_b   1.000
_cell.length_c   1.000
_cell.angle_alpha   90.00
_cell.angle_beta   90.00
_cell.angle_gamma   90.00
#
_symmetry.space_group_name_H-M   'P 1'
#
loop_
_entity.id
_entity.type
_entity.pdbx_description
1 polymer ?
#
loop_
_entity_poly.entity_id
_entity_poly.type
_entity_poly.pdbx_seq_one_letter_code
_entity_poly.pdbx_strand_id
1 'polypeptide(L)'
;MNIDTGELRRITKENEEELARAGFVQVPFELAYAARFKLAGKDSAQVSLTSGGKLSKWAAQQRKLARKKRARARTKKNRRRMAQESRRRNRII
;
A
#
# COMPACT_ATOMS: atom_id res chain seq x y z
N MET A 1 8.64 -4.69 0.37
CA MET A 1 7.61 -5.74 0.50
C MET A 1 6.35 -5.28 -0.22
N ASN A 2 5.78 -6.12 -1.06
CA ASN A 2 4.46 -5.88 -1.63
C ASN A 2 3.39 -6.23 -0.58
N ILE A 3 2.57 -5.24 -0.21
CA ILE A 3 1.59 -5.36 0.88
C ILE A 3 0.37 -6.21 0.50
N ASP A 4 0.11 -6.38 -0.80
CA ASP A 4 -1.03 -7.09 -1.33
C ASP A 4 -0.71 -8.56 -1.62
N THR A 5 0.50 -8.84 -2.11
CA THR A 5 0.94 -10.21 -2.41
C THR A 5 1.70 -10.87 -1.25
N GLY A 6 2.29 -10.08 -0.35
CA GLY A 6 3.16 -10.60 0.71
C GLY A 6 4.59 -10.89 0.26
N GLU A 7 4.94 -10.55 -0.97
CA GLU A 7 6.29 -10.77 -1.50
C GLU A 7 7.29 -9.79 -0.87
N LEU A 8 8.38 -10.32 -0.33
CA LEU A 8 9.49 -9.57 0.24
C LEU A 8 10.68 -9.68 -0.71
N ARG A 9 11.26 -8.55 -1.09
CA ARG A 9 12.47 -8.47 -1.93
C ARG A 9 13.51 -7.58 -1.28
N ARG A 10 14.78 -7.88 -1.52
CA ARG A 10 15.92 -7.03 -1.14
C ARG A 10 15.95 -5.80 -2.05
N ILE A 11 16.10 -4.62 -1.44
CA ILE A 11 16.24 -3.36 -2.16
C ILE A 11 17.72 -3.14 -2.46
N THR A 12 18.03 -2.86 -3.73
CA THR A 12 19.31 -2.37 -4.24
C THR A 12 19.08 -1.05 -4.96
N LYS A 13 20.12 -0.23 -5.16
CA LYS A 13 19.96 1.07 -5.83
C LYS A 13 19.42 0.94 -7.26
N GLU A 14 19.72 -0.17 -7.93
CA GLU A 14 19.31 -0.44 -9.31
C GLU A 14 17.84 -0.85 -9.41
N ASN A 15 17.32 -1.56 -8.39
CA ASN A 15 15.96 -2.11 -8.44
C ASN A 15 14.93 -1.28 -7.67
N GLU A 16 15.33 -0.24 -6.94
CA GLU A 16 14.45 0.54 -6.09
C GLU A 16 13.27 1.15 -6.86
N GLU A 17 13.54 1.78 -8.00
CA GLU A 17 12.51 2.40 -8.83
C GLU A 17 11.59 1.36 -9.49
N GLU A 18 12.14 0.20 -9.87
CA GLU A 18 11.35 -0.91 -10.42
C GLU A 18 10.40 -1.47 -9.36
N LEU A 19 10.91 -1.72 -8.15
CA LEU A 19 10.14 -2.22 -7.02
C LEU A 19 9.05 -1.23 -6.61
N ALA A 20 9.36 0.06 -6.55
CA ALA A 20 8.38 1.10 -6.26
C ALA A 20 7.25 1.12 -7.30
N ARG A 21 7.58 1.02 -8.60
CA ARG A 21 6.59 0.92 -9.69
C ARG A 21 5.76 -0.36 -9.62
N ALA A 22 6.36 -1.46 -9.19
CA ALA A 22 5.68 -2.75 -8.97
C ALA A 22 4.84 -2.79 -7.67
N GLY A 23 4.75 -1.69 -6.92
CA GLY A 23 3.92 -1.58 -5.72
C GLY A 23 4.56 -2.15 -4.45
N PHE A 24 5.88 -2.36 -4.45
CA PHE A 24 6.61 -2.68 -3.23
C PHE A 24 6.74 -1.43 -2.35
N VAL A 25 6.50 -1.62 -1.06
CA VAL A 25 6.68 -0.61 -0.03
C VAL A 25 7.89 -0.95 0.81
N GLN A 26 8.72 0.04 1.11
CA GLN A 26 9.88 -0.13 1.99
C GLN A 26 9.41 -0.60 3.37
N VAL A 27 10.06 -1.64 3.89
CA VAL A 27 9.78 -2.13 5.24
C VAL A 27 10.44 -1.16 6.22
N PRO A 28 9.72 -0.68 7.25
CA PRO A 28 10.27 0.27 8.20
C PRO A 28 11.38 -0.38 9.04
N PHE A 29 12.28 0.45 9.57
CA PHE A 29 13.52 0.01 10.21
C PHE A 29 13.29 -0.96 11.37
N GLU A 30 12.24 -0.76 12.16
CA GLU A 30 11.86 -1.58 13.31
C GLU A 30 11.52 -3.03 12.91
N LEU A 31 11.18 -3.23 11.63
CA LEU A 31 10.86 -4.53 11.04
C LEU A 31 11.99 -5.09 10.17
N ALA A 32 13.11 -4.38 10.04
CA ALA A 32 14.24 -4.79 9.22
C ALA A 32 14.81 -6.15 9.66
N TYR A 33 14.90 -6.40 10.97
CA TYR A 33 15.35 -7.70 11.49
C TYR A 33 14.44 -8.84 11.05
N ALA A 34 13.12 -8.68 11.17
CA ALA A 34 12.15 -9.68 10.74
C ALA A 34 12.20 -9.92 9.22
N ALA A 35 12.40 -8.85 8.44
CA ALA A 35 12.58 -8.94 6.99
C ALA A 35 13.86 -9.71 6.62
N ARG A 36 14.99 -9.37 7.23
CA ARG A 36 16.28 -10.06 7.02
C ARG A 36 16.20 -11.53 7.40
N PHE A 37 15.60 -11.84 8.55
CA PHE A 37 15.38 -13.21 8.99
C PHE A 37 14.54 -14.00 7.99
N LYS A 38 13.45 -13.41 7.47
CA LYS A 38 12.59 -14.08 6.49
C LYS A 38 13.25 -14.27 5.14
N LEU A 39 14.10 -13.33 4.72
CA LEU A 39 14.89 -13.46 3.49
C LEU A 39 15.96 -14.56 3.61
N ALA A 40 16.51 -14.79 4.81
CA ALA A 40 17.50 -15.84 5.06
C ALA A 40 18.64 -15.87 4.02
N GLY A 41 19.13 -14.67 3.64
CA GLY A 41 20.19 -14.51 2.63
C GLY A 41 19.73 -14.51 1.17
N LYS A 42 18.48 -14.90 0.88
CA LYS A 42 17.89 -14.88 -0.48
C LYS A 42 17.52 -13.46 -0.93
N ASP A 43 17.29 -13.31 -2.23
CA ASP A 43 16.86 -12.05 -2.84
C ASP A 43 15.37 -11.79 -2.68
N SER A 44 14.57 -12.86 -2.62
CA SER A 44 13.13 -12.80 -2.40
C SER A 44 12.64 -13.87 -1.43
N ALA A 45 11.52 -13.58 -0.75
CA ALA A 45 10.83 -14.51 0.13
C ALA A 45 9.34 -14.20 0.20
N GLN A 46 8.52 -15.24 0.38
CA GLN A 46 7.08 -15.09 0.53
C GLN A 46 6.70 -14.97 2.01
N VAL A 47 5.98 -13.91 2.37
CA VAL A 47 5.41 -13.70 3.71
C VAL A 47 3.93 -14.06 3.67
N SER A 48 3.50 -14.96 4.56
CA SER A 48 2.08 -15.21 4.75
C SER A 48 1.40 -13.98 5.37
N LEU A 49 0.40 -13.44 4.65
CA LEU A 49 -0.37 -12.27 5.06
C LEU A 49 -1.33 -12.55 6.23
N THR A 50 -1.50 -13.81 6.61
CA THR A 50 -2.40 -14.27 7.68
C THR A 50 -1.66 -14.87 8.87
N SER A 51 -0.33 -15.01 8.80
CA SER A 51 0.48 -15.67 9.84
C SER A 51 0.49 -14.97 11.22
N GLY A 52 0.01 -13.73 11.34
CA GLY A 52 0.03 -12.97 12.59
C GLY A 52 1.43 -12.47 13.01
N GLY A 53 2.48 -12.78 12.25
CA GLY A 53 3.85 -12.28 12.47
C GLY A 53 3.98 -10.77 12.21
N LYS A 54 5.07 -10.16 12.68
CA LYS A 54 5.30 -8.71 12.63
C LYS A 54 5.11 -8.11 11.22
N LEU A 55 5.69 -8.74 10.20
CA LEU A 55 5.56 -8.30 8.80
C LEU A 55 4.12 -8.41 8.28
N SER A 56 3.41 -9.48 8.62
CA SER A 56 2.01 -9.68 8.22
C SER A 56 1.07 -8.64 8.84
N LYS A 57 1.28 -8.33 10.13
CA LYS A 57 0.54 -7.29 10.86
C LYS A 57 0.79 -5.91 10.26
N TRP A 58 2.04 -5.60 9.95
CA TRP A 58 2.40 -4.34 9.28
C TRP A 58 1.76 -4.24 7.89
N ALA A 59 1.85 -5.28 7.06
CA ALA A 59 1.20 -5.30 5.75
C ALA A 59 -0.33 -5.13 5.86
N ALA A 60 -0.97 -5.74 6.86
CA ALA A 60 -2.39 -5.54 7.14
C ALA A 60 -2.72 -4.09 7.50
N GLN A 61 -1.88 -3.43 8.31
CA GLN A 61 -2.04 -2.01 8.62
C GLN A 61 -1.90 -1.13 7.37
N GLN A 62 -0.90 -1.38 6.52
CA GLN A 62 -0.71 -0.64 5.27
C GLN A 62 -1.90 -0.80 4.32
N ARG A 63 -2.42 -2.02 4.13
CA ARG A 63 -3.64 -2.26 3.33
C ARG A 63 -4.85 -1.52 3.90
N LYS A 64 -5.02 -1.49 5.22
CA LYS A 64 -6.09 -0.72 5.89
C LYS A 64 -5.96 0.77 5.63
N LEU A 65 -4.75 1.34 5.69
CA LEU A 65 -4.50 2.75 5.40
C LEU A 65 -4.79 3.08 3.93
N ALA A 66 -4.30 2.26 3.00
CA ALA A 66 -4.57 2.41 1.57
C ALA A 66 -6.07 2.39 1.27
N ARG A 67 -6.81 1.44 1.85
CA ARG A 67 -8.27 1.36 1.73
C ARG A 67 -8.97 2.62 2.26
N LYS A 68 -8.56 3.14 3.42
CA LYS A 68 -9.11 4.38 3.98
C LYS A 68 -8.85 5.58 3.06
N LYS A 69 -7.63 5.70 2.51
CA LYS A 69 -7.27 6.77 1.57
C LYS A 69 -8.13 6.72 0.31
N ARG A 70 -8.30 5.53 -0.29
CA ARG A 70 -9.18 5.32 -1.45
C ARG A 70 -10.64 5.68 -1.15
N ALA A 71 -11.16 5.26 0.00
CA ALA A 71 -12.53 5.59 0.42
C ALA A 71 -12.74 7.11 0.55
N ARG A 72 -11.82 7.82 1.21
CA ARG A 72 -11.89 9.29 1.35
C ARG A 72 -11.83 10.00 -0.01
N ALA A 73 -10.96 9.56 -0.91
CA ALA A 73 -10.85 10.12 -2.26
C ALA A 73 -12.16 9.96 -3.04
N ARG A 74 -12.80 8.78 -2.96
CA ARG A 74 -14.11 8.51 -3.58
C ARG A 74 -15.19 9.46 -3.03
N THR A 75 -15.28 9.61 -1.71
CA THR A 75 -16.25 10.54 -1.10
C THR A 75 -16.03 11.97 -1.56
N LYS A 76 -14.77 12.44 -1.63
CA LYS A 76 -14.45 13.79 -2.12
C LYS A 76 -14.87 13.99 -3.57
N LYS A 77 -14.63 12.99 -4.44
CA LYS A 77 -15.05 13.02 -5.85
C LYS A 77 -16.57 13.10 -5.98
N ASN A 78 -17.30 12.28 -5.21
CA ASN A 78 -18.77 12.27 -5.24
C ASN A 78 -19.35 13.61 -4.77
N ARG A 79 -18.84 14.18 -3.67
CA ARG A 79 -19.26 15.50 -3.20
C ARG A 79 -19.05 16.60 -4.26
N ARG A 80 -17.89 16.58 -4.94
CA ARG A 80 -17.61 17.51 -6.04
C ARG A 80 -18.60 17.35 -7.20
N ARG A 81 -18.90 16.11 -7.59
CA ARG A 81 -19.88 15.83 -8.66
C ARG A 81 -21.27 16.36 -8.31
N MET A 82 -21.75 16.12 -7.08
CA MET A 82 -23.03 16.65 -6.61
C MET A 82 -23.07 18.18 -6.59
N ALA A 83 -21.99 18.82 -6.12
CA ALA A 83 -21.91 20.28 -6.10
C ALA A 83 -21.92 20.88 -7.53
N GLN A 84 -21.21 20.25 -8.47
CA GLN A 84 -21.22 20.66 -9.88
C GLN A 84 -22.61 20.48 -10.51
N GLU A 85 -23.27 19.37 -10.23
CA GLU A 85 -24.61 19.08 -10.74
C GLU A 85 -25.66 20.05 -10.20
N SER A 86 -25.62 20.36 -8.90
CA SER A 86 -26.49 21.38 -8.28
C SER A 86 -26.27 22.76 -8.91
N ARG A 87 -25.02 23.19 -9.09
CA ARG A 87 -24.70 24.46 -9.78
C ARG A 87 -25.21 24.48 -11.22
N ARG A 88 -25.13 23.36 -11.95
CA ARG A 88 -25.65 23.25 -13.32
C ARG A 88 -27.17 23.40 -13.36
N ARG A 89 -27.89 22.74 -12.45
CA ARG A 89 -29.35 22.82 -12.37
C ARG A 89 -29.83 24.24 -12.04
N ASN A 90 -29.15 24.91 -11.11
CA ASN A 90 -29.52 26.26 -10.68
C ASN A 90 -29.07 27.38 -11.63
N ARG A 91 -28.42 27.05 -12.76
CA ARG A 91 -27.97 28.03 -13.77
C ARG A 91 -28.96 28.16 -14.95
N ILE A 92 -29.98 27.30 -15.00
CA ILE A 92 -30.98 27.24 -16.09
C ILE A 92 -32.27 27.99 -15.71
N ILE A 93 -32.32 28.56 -14.49
CA ILE A 93 -33.33 29.51 -14.01
C ILE A 93 -32.67 30.88 -14.00
#